data_AF-A0A7J6EGL3-F1
#
_entry.id   AF-A0A7J6EGL3-F1
#
_cell.length_a   1.000
_cell.length_b   1.000
_cell.length_c   1.000
_cell.angle_alpha   90.00
_cell.angle_beta   90.00
_cell.angle_gamma   90.00
#
_symmetry.space_group_name_H-M   'P 1'
#
loop_
_entity.id
_entity.type
_entity.pdbx_description
1 polymer ?
#
loop_
_entity_poly.entity_id
_entity_poly.type
_entity_poly.pdbx_seq_one_letter_code
_entity_poly.pdbx_strand_id
1 'polypeptide(L)'
;MALAISQTCTMAIDNIGGPSCSHQTRILRLLQDCTDMSQLKQIHAHTLRTTSTTNNSHTLFICSRILHFSSMADTAYAFRVFGQIENPNSFMWNTLIRGCARSDNHKNQAIQLYCKMLEGGVVNPDKYTYPFVLKACAYLFALSQGEQLHAHVVKFGLGMWIHSYLLRMPNPAIASDVLVASELINMYCKCGSLEIAQQVFDRMPNRDITSWNSMILGFAMHGQAKAALECFARLIETEVFKPDSITFVGVLSACNHTGIVSEGRKYFELMVKKYKIQPQLEHYGCLVDLFARAGFIDEALNLVRNMPMKPDAVIWRSLLNACGKQRASVELSEEVARQILESEDAASSGVYVLMSSVYASASRWDDVGLLRKLMTKEGISKEPGCSIIEVDGITHEFFAGDSSHPECEEIYKFLNVIKERLQLMGYSPDYSQAPLVNEEGDTKEHSLDLHSERIALAFGLLNSKPGIPIRIFKNLRVCNDCHNVFKLISSAFNVDIIMRDRARFHHFTHGSCSCMDYW
;
A
#
# COMPACT_ATOMS: atom_id res chain seq x y z
N MET A 1 20.78 -37.97 -30.36
CA MET A 1 21.61 -37.09 -29.50
C MET A 1 20.93 -36.63 -28.19
N ALA A 2 19.60 -36.73 -28.03
CA ALA A 2 18.92 -36.38 -26.78
C ALA A 2 18.96 -37.46 -25.67
N LEU A 3 19.35 -38.70 -25.98
CA LEU A 3 19.47 -39.79 -25.00
C LEU A 3 20.85 -39.90 -24.33
N ALA A 4 21.89 -39.29 -24.91
CA ALA A 4 23.26 -39.37 -24.40
C ALA A 4 23.59 -38.35 -23.30
N ILE A 5 22.83 -37.24 -23.22
CA ILE A 5 23.01 -36.21 -22.16
C ILE A 5 22.30 -36.63 -20.86
N SER A 6 21.34 -37.57 -20.92
CA SER A 6 20.62 -38.06 -19.74
C SER A 6 21.40 -39.08 -18.90
N GLN A 7 22.46 -39.70 -19.42
CA GLN A 7 23.23 -40.72 -18.68
C GLN A 7 24.48 -40.15 -18.01
N THR A 8 25.12 -39.14 -18.61
CA THR A 8 26.31 -38.49 -18.04
C THR A 8 26.00 -37.58 -16.86
N CYS A 9 24.79 -37.01 -16.78
CA CYS A 9 24.40 -36.15 -15.66
C CYS A 9 23.95 -36.93 -14.41
N THR A 10 23.44 -38.15 -14.55
CA THR A 10 23.10 -39.02 -13.42
C THR A 10 24.36 -39.44 -12.64
N MET A 11 25.46 -39.70 -13.36
CA MET A 11 26.71 -40.13 -12.76
C MET A 11 27.46 -39.03 -11.98
N ALA A 12 27.26 -37.75 -12.32
CA ALA A 12 27.89 -36.64 -11.60
C ALA A 12 27.23 -36.36 -10.25
N ILE A 13 25.92 -36.63 -10.14
CA ILE A 13 25.20 -36.48 -8.89
C ILE A 13 25.54 -37.62 -7.94
N ASP A 14 25.84 -38.83 -8.44
CA ASP A 14 25.98 -40.05 -7.64
C ASP A 14 27.26 -40.19 -6.79
N ASN A 15 28.29 -39.37 -6.98
CA ASN A 15 29.62 -39.59 -6.39
C ASN A 15 30.01 -38.75 -5.14
N ILE A 16 29.05 -38.17 -4.42
CA ILE A 16 29.32 -37.39 -3.19
C ILE A 16 28.54 -37.96 -2.00
N GLY A 17 29.07 -39.02 -1.36
CA GLY A 17 28.61 -39.48 -0.04
C GLY A 17 28.58 -41.00 0.15
N GLY A 18 29.20 -41.49 1.23
CA GLY A 18 29.30 -42.91 1.59
C GLY A 18 27.98 -43.63 1.91
N PRO A 19 28.03 -44.96 2.16
CA PRO A 19 26.92 -45.90 1.97
C PRO A 19 25.89 -45.98 3.13
N SER A 20 25.44 -44.85 3.67
CA SER A 20 24.33 -44.82 4.66
C SER A 20 23.41 -43.59 4.59
N CYS A 21 23.54 -42.75 3.57
CA CYS A 21 22.69 -41.56 3.41
C CYS A 21 21.45 -41.94 2.59
N SER A 22 20.24 -41.84 3.16
CA SER A 22 19.00 -42.08 2.38
C SER A 22 18.95 -41.15 1.17
N HIS A 23 18.49 -41.64 0.00
CA HIS A 23 18.39 -40.87 -1.26
C HIS A 23 17.76 -39.48 -1.08
N GLN A 24 16.79 -39.36 -0.18
CA GLN A 24 16.12 -38.10 0.19
C GLN A 24 17.06 -37.11 0.92
N THR A 25 17.96 -37.59 1.78
CA THR A 25 18.94 -36.75 2.48
C THR A 25 19.94 -36.13 1.51
N ARG A 26 20.24 -36.81 0.39
CA ARG A 26 21.05 -36.26 -0.70
C ARG A 26 20.36 -35.08 -1.39
N ILE A 27 19.08 -35.23 -1.74
CA ILE A 27 18.28 -34.16 -2.37
C ILE A 27 18.18 -32.94 -1.44
N LEU A 28 18.04 -33.16 -0.13
CA LEU A 28 18.00 -32.07 0.84
C LEU A 28 19.32 -31.29 0.94
N ARG A 29 20.47 -31.96 0.84
CA ARG A 29 21.76 -31.26 0.75
C ARG A 29 21.87 -30.42 -0.52
N LEU A 30 21.47 -30.98 -1.67
CA LEU A 30 21.46 -30.22 -2.93
C LEU A 30 20.56 -28.98 -2.86
N LEU A 31 19.42 -29.07 -2.16
CA LEU A 31 18.56 -27.90 -1.91
C LEU A 31 19.15 -26.89 -0.93
N GLN A 32 20.01 -27.32 -0.01
CA GLN A 32 20.70 -26.43 0.92
C GLN A 32 21.80 -25.63 0.20
N ASP A 33 22.47 -26.26 -0.76
CA ASP A 33 23.53 -25.64 -1.56
C ASP A 33 23.00 -24.91 -2.81
N CYS A 34 21.68 -24.94 -3.03
CA CYS A 34 21.05 -24.32 -4.19
C CYS A 34 21.06 -22.79 -4.09
N THR A 35 21.64 -22.12 -5.08
CA THR A 35 21.77 -20.65 -5.10
C THR A 35 20.91 -19.97 -6.16
N ASP A 36 20.43 -20.71 -7.15
CA ASP A 36 19.71 -20.14 -8.29
C ASP A 36 18.56 -21.02 -8.81
N MET A 37 17.69 -20.41 -9.60
CA MET A 37 16.49 -21.07 -10.13
C MET A 37 16.78 -22.16 -11.16
N SER A 38 17.92 -22.15 -11.83
CA SER A 38 18.29 -23.20 -12.80
C SER A 38 18.62 -24.50 -12.06
N GLN A 39 19.45 -24.39 -11.02
CA GLN A 39 19.76 -25.51 -10.12
C GLN A 39 18.50 -26.05 -9.46
N LEU A 40 17.62 -25.17 -8.95
CA LEU A 40 16.37 -25.58 -8.34
C LEU A 40 15.49 -26.40 -9.30
N LYS A 41 15.37 -25.95 -10.56
CA LYS A 41 14.59 -26.64 -11.60
C LYS A 41 15.14 -28.04 -11.90
N GLN A 42 16.47 -28.20 -11.91
CA GLN A 42 17.13 -29.49 -12.09
C GLN A 42 16.88 -30.42 -10.88
N ILE A 43 17.03 -29.91 -9.66
CA ILE A 43 16.77 -30.67 -8.43
C ILE A 43 15.30 -31.10 -8.36
N HIS A 44 14.37 -30.22 -8.72
CA HIS A 44 12.95 -30.55 -8.77
C HIS A 44 12.65 -31.63 -9.82
N ALA A 45 13.20 -31.52 -11.04
CA ALA A 45 13.04 -32.54 -12.06
C ALA A 45 13.61 -33.91 -11.62
N HIS A 46 14.77 -33.92 -10.94
CA HIS A 46 15.34 -35.13 -10.35
C HIS A 46 14.45 -35.71 -9.26
N THR A 47 13.86 -34.86 -8.41
CA THR A 47 12.91 -35.26 -7.37
C THR A 47 11.70 -35.96 -7.97
N LEU A 48 11.07 -35.38 -9.00
CA LEU A 48 9.92 -35.96 -9.70
C LEU A 48 10.23 -37.31 -10.35
N ARG A 49 11.47 -37.53 -10.78
CA ARG A 49 11.91 -38.79 -11.39
C ARG A 49 12.24 -39.88 -10.39
N THR A 50 12.67 -39.52 -9.19
CA THR A 50 13.28 -40.46 -8.23
C THR A 50 12.46 -40.70 -6.98
N THR A 51 11.41 -39.92 -6.76
CA THR A 51 10.48 -40.10 -5.64
C THR A 51 9.10 -40.48 -6.19
N SER A 52 8.45 -41.47 -5.59
CA SER A 52 7.05 -41.79 -5.93
C SER A 52 6.17 -40.62 -5.46
N THR A 53 5.26 -40.18 -6.33
CA THR A 53 4.33 -39.06 -6.09
C THR A 53 3.25 -39.36 -5.04
N THR A 54 3.21 -40.57 -4.48
CA THR A 54 2.21 -40.99 -3.50
C THR A 54 2.65 -40.65 -2.07
N ASN A 55 2.04 -39.62 -1.48
CA ASN A 55 1.87 -39.35 -0.03
C ASN A 55 3.05 -39.65 0.95
N ASN A 56 4.31 -39.67 0.51
CA ASN A 56 5.45 -39.82 1.40
C ASN A 56 5.78 -38.47 2.05
N SER A 57 5.79 -38.42 3.39
CA SER A 57 6.11 -37.23 4.19
C SER A 57 7.45 -36.58 3.82
N HIS A 58 8.43 -37.38 3.42
CA HIS A 58 9.74 -36.89 2.97
C HIS A 58 9.68 -36.20 1.60
N THR A 59 8.89 -36.73 0.66
CA THR A 59 8.68 -36.09 -0.65
C THR A 59 7.94 -34.76 -0.48
N LEU A 60 6.91 -34.73 0.38
CA LEU A 60 6.21 -33.48 0.72
C LEU A 60 7.16 -32.46 1.35
N PHE A 61 8.06 -32.89 2.24
CA PHE A 61 9.06 -31.99 2.82
C PHE A 61 10.00 -31.40 1.76
N ILE A 62 10.51 -32.21 0.83
CA ILE A 62 11.34 -31.74 -0.30
C ILE A 62 10.56 -30.75 -1.17
N CYS A 63 9.32 -31.08 -1.54
CA CYS A 63 8.45 -30.18 -2.31
C CYS A 63 8.19 -28.86 -1.56
N SER A 64 8.04 -28.88 -0.23
CA SER A 64 7.87 -27.66 0.57
C SER A 64 9.09 -26.73 0.53
N ARG A 65 10.30 -27.30 0.48
CA ARG A 65 11.56 -26.56 0.36
C ARG A 65 11.73 -25.96 -1.02
N ILE A 66 11.42 -26.72 -2.08
CA ILE A 66 11.41 -26.24 -3.46
C ILE A 66 10.40 -25.11 -3.64
N LEU A 67 9.20 -25.28 -3.07
CA LEU A 67 8.15 -24.27 -3.08
C LEU A 67 8.59 -22.99 -2.37
N HIS A 68 9.24 -23.12 -1.20
CA HIS A 68 9.75 -21.97 -0.46
C HIS A 68 10.75 -21.15 -1.28
N PHE A 69 11.76 -21.81 -1.85
CA PHE A 69 12.76 -21.14 -2.68
C PHE A 69 12.11 -20.46 -3.89
N SER A 70 11.28 -21.21 -4.64
CA SER A 70 10.64 -20.67 -5.85
C SER A 70 9.67 -19.53 -5.55
N SER A 71 8.96 -19.54 -4.41
CA SER A 71 8.04 -18.46 -4.04
C SER A 71 8.73 -17.09 -3.86
N MET A 72 10.03 -17.08 -3.60
CA MET A 72 10.83 -15.86 -3.43
C MET A 72 11.48 -15.39 -4.74
N ALA A 73 11.62 -16.26 -5.74
CA ALA A 73 12.39 -15.99 -6.95
C ALA A 73 11.58 -16.05 -8.25
N ASP A 74 10.61 -16.97 -8.36
CA ASP A 74 9.77 -17.20 -9.54
C ASP A 74 8.40 -17.73 -9.08
N THR A 75 7.49 -16.80 -8.77
CA THR A 75 6.14 -17.12 -8.28
C THR A 75 5.38 -18.02 -9.26
N ALA A 76 5.54 -17.82 -10.57
CA ALA A 76 4.89 -18.65 -11.58
C ALA A 76 5.38 -20.11 -11.54
N TYR A 77 6.68 -20.33 -11.30
CA TYR A 77 7.20 -21.67 -11.05
C TYR A 77 6.68 -22.25 -9.73
N ALA A 78 6.58 -21.45 -8.67
CA ALA A 78 6.03 -21.89 -7.39
C ALA A 78 4.59 -22.43 -7.54
N PHE A 79 3.74 -21.74 -8.31
CA PHE A 79 2.38 -22.22 -8.62
C PHE A 79 2.38 -23.56 -9.38
N ARG A 80 3.30 -23.75 -10.33
CA ARG A 80 3.44 -25.04 -11.05
C ARG A 80 3.85 -26.17 -10.12
N VAL A 81 4.81 -25.93 -9.22
CA VAL A 81 5.23 -26.92 -8.21
C VAL A 81 4.05 -27.28 -7.31
N PHE A 82 3.32 -26.28 -6.83
CA PHE A 82 2.18 -26.49 -5.93
C PHE A 82 1.05 -27.27 -6.59
N GLY A 83 0.73 -27.00 -7.86
CA GLY A 83 -0.31 -27.72 -8.60
C GLY A 83 -0.01 -29.20 -8.85
N GLN A 84 1.21 -29.66 -8.60
CA GLN A 84 1.60 -31.07 -8.70
C GLN A 84 1.44 -31.83 -7.37
N ILE A 85 1.05 -31.15 -6.29
CA ILE A 85 0.94 -31.73 -4.95
C ILE A 85 -0.51 -32.12 -4.68
N GLU A 86 -0.77 -33.42 -4.48
CA GLU A 86 -2.13 -33.97 -4.34
C GLU A 86 -2.79 -33.62 -2.99
N ASN A 87 -2.00 -33.28 -1.95
CA ASN A 87 -2.50 -32.88 -0.62
C ASN A 87 -1.54 -31.87 0.07
N PRO A 88 -1.57 -30.57 -0.32
CA PRO A 88 -0.70 -29.57 0.27
C PRO A 88 -1.06 -29.28 1.74
N ASN A 89 -0.05 -29.31 2.62
CA ASN A 89 -0.23 -28.98 4.04
C ASN A 89 -0.29 -27.45 4.29
N SER A 90 -0.62 -27.02 5.51
CA SER A 90 -0.77 -25.58 5.82
C SER A 90 0.50 -24.77 5.55
N PHE A 91 1.69 -25.34 5.78
CA PHE A 91 2.96 -24.67 5.48
C PHE A 91 3.12 -24.34 3.99
N MET A 92 2.72 -25.24 3.08
CA MET A 92 2.80 -25.02 1.63
C MET A 92 1.84 -23.92 1.17
N TRP A 93 0.60 -23.94 1.66
CA TRP A 93 -0.36 -22.86 1.42
C TRP A 93 0.16 -21.51 1.92
N ASN A 94 0.61 -21.47 3.18
CA ASN A 94 1.17 -20.28 3.80
C ASN A 94 2.39 -19.74 3.05
N THR A 95 3.19 -20.63 2.45
CA THR A 95 4.35 -20.25 1.63
C THR A 95 3.93 -19.51 0.37
N LEU A 96 2.95 -20.03 -0.37
CA LEU A 96 2.43 -19.36 -1.57
C LEU A 96 1.71 -18.06 -1.23
N ILE A 97 0.80 -18.09 -0.25
CA ILE A 97 0.05 -16.90 0.18
C ILE A 97 1.03 -15.78 0.58
N ARG A 98 2.08 -16.12 1.34
CA ARG A 98 3.14 -15.18 1.72
C ARG A 98 3.93 -14.65 0.52
N GLY A 99 4.28 -15.50 -0.45
CA GLY A 99 4.94 -15.09 -1.70
C GLY A 99 4.09 -14.09 -2.49
N CYS A 100 2.82 -14.42 -2.69
CA CYS A 100 1.84 -13.55 -3.35
C CYS A 100 1.63 -12.23 -2.60
N ALA A 101 1.51 -12.26 -1.27
CA ALA A 101 1.33 -11.07 -0.44
C ALA A 101 2.55 -10.14 -0.39
N ARG A 102 3.74 -10.63 -0.77
CA ARG A 102 4.97 -9.82 -0.87
C ARG A 102 5.19 -9.26 -2.27
N SER A 103 4.66 -9.91 -3.29
CA SER A 103 4.77 -9.45 -4.68
C SER A 103 3.83 -8.27 -4.94
N ASP A 104 4.25 -7.34 -5.80
CA ASP A 104 3.42 -6.17 -6.13
C ASP A 104 2.18 -6.53 -6.95
N ASN A 105 2.28 -7.53 -7.83
CA ASN A 105 1.24 -7.87 -8.80
C ASN A 105 0.32 -9.03 -8.38
N HIS A 106 0.62 -9.73 -7.28
CA HIS A 106 -0.05 -10.98 -6.92
C HIS A 106 -0.85 -10.89 -5.60
N LYS A 107 -1.13 -9.68 -5.11
CA LYS A 107 -1.85 -9.47 -3.85
C LYS A 107 -3.24 -10.09 -3.89
N ASN A 108 -3.98 -9.93 -5.00
CA ASN A 108 -5.30 -10.53 -5.16
C ASN A 108 -5.23 -12.08 -5.17
N GLN A 109 -4.17 -12.64 -5.74
CA GLN A 109 -3.95 -14.09 -5.72
C GLN A 109 -3.74 -14.63 -4.30
N ALA A 110 -3.20 -13.84 -3.37
CA ALA A 110 -3.09 -14.27 -1.97
C ALA A 110 -4.48 -14.49 -1.34
N ILE A 111 -5.45 -13.62 -1.64
CA ILE A 111 -6.84 -13.77 -1.19
C ILE A 111 -7.51 -14.96 -1.89
N GLN A 112 -7.31 -15.11 -3.21
CA GLN A 112 -7.87 -16.26 -3.95
C GLN A 112 -7.31 -17.60 -3.45
N LEU A 113 -6.02 -17.68 -3.13
CA LEU A 113 -5.40 -18.87 -2.55
C LEU A 113 -5.99 -19.19 -1.17
N TYR A 114 -6.27 -18.18 -0.36
CA TYR A 114 -6.96 -18.36 0.91
C TYR A 114 -8.38 -18.92 0.72
N CYS A 115 -9.16 -18.40 -0.24
CA CYS A 115 -10.47 -18.95 -0.57
C CYS A 115 -10.37 -20.42 -1.01
N LYS A 116 -9.41 -20.75 -1.89
CA LYS A 116 -9.17 -22.14 -2.32
C LYS A 116 -8.78 -23.06 -1.16
N MET A 117 -7.99 -22.56 -0.22
CA MET A 117 -7.63 -23.30 1.00
C MET A 117 -8.88 -23.65 1.82
N LEU A 118 -9.82 -22.71 1.94
CA LEU A 118 -11.10 -22.93 2.62
C LEU A 118 -12.03 -23.89 1.86
N GLU A 119 -12.18 -23.70 0.54
CA GLU A 119 -13.01 -24.54 -0.33
C GLU A 119 -12.56 -26.00 -0.32
N GLY A 120 -11.25 -26.23 -0.32
CA GLY A 120 -10.69 -27.58 -0.28
C GLY A 120 -11.01 -28.33 1.02
N GLY A 121 -11.18 -27.62 2.15
CA GLY A 121 -11.55 -28.21 3.44
C GLY A 121 -10.53 -29.19 4.06
N VAL A 122 -9.40 -29.45 3.38
CA VAL A 122 -8.38 -30.42 3.82
C VAL A 122 -7.47 -29.85 4.90
N VAL A 123 -7.23 -28.54 4.89
CA VAL A 123 -6.37 -27.84 5.85
C VAL A 123 -7.03 -26.58 6.35
N ASN A 124 -6.96 -26.36 7.66
CA ASN A 124 -7.49 -25.14 8.27
C ASN A 124 -6.46 -24.01 8.21
N PRO A 125 -6.87 -22.76 7.95
CA PRO A 125 -6.01 -21.61 8.12
C PRO A 125 -5.51 -21.50 9.56
N ASP A 126 -4.25 -21.10 9.72
CA ASP A 126 -3.59 -20.97 11.00
C ASP A 126 -3.07 -19.54 11.21
N LYS A 127 -2.45 -19.28 12.37
CA LYS A 127 -1.86 -17.97 12.71
C LYS A 127 -0.81 -17.47 11.70
N TYR A 128 -0.26 -18.33 10.86
CA TYR A 128 0.69 -17.97 9.81
C TYR A 128 0.01 -17.73 8.46
N THR A 129 -1.28 -18.03 8.32
CA THR A 129 -2.09 -17.71 7.13
C THR A 129 -2.58 -16.27 7.19
N TYR A 130 -3.29 -15.90 8.26
CA TYR A 130 -4.05 -14.65 8.36
C TYR A 130 -3.23 -13.38 8.14
N PRO A 131 -2.01 -13.20 8.70
CA PRO A 131 -1.26 -11.97 8.52
C PRO A 131 -0.97 -11.65 7.04
N PHE A 132 -0.71 -12.65 6.21
CA PHE A 132 -0.39 -12.40 4.80
C PHE A 132 -1.64 -12.12 3.95
N VAL A 133 -2.77 -12.73 4.29
CA VAL A 133 -4.05 -12.43 3.62
C VAL A 133 -4.55 -11.04 4.03
N LEU A 134 -4.46 -10.69 5.32
CA LEU A 134 -4.78 -9.35 5.83
C LEU A 134 -3.89 -8.29 5.17
N LYS A 135 -2.59 -8.56 5.01
CA LYS A 135 -1.67 -7.68 4.29
C LYS A 135 -2.07 -7.47 2.83
N ALA A 136 -2.58 -8.51 2.17
CA ALA A 136 -3.12 -8.40 0.82
C ALA A 136 -4.40 -7.54 0.77
N CYS A 137 -5.34 -7.76 1.70
CA CYS A 137 -6.53 -6.91 1.84
C CYS A 137 -6.16 -5.45 2.08
N ALA A 138 -5.20 -5.19 2.97
CA ALA A 138 -4.71 -3.85 3.29
C ALA A 138 -4.08 -3.14 2.08
N TYR A 139 -3.43 -3.90 1.19
CA TYR A 139 -2.84 -3.35 -0.03
C TYR A 139 -3.88 -3.05 -1.11
N LEU A 140 -4.91 -3.90 -1.21
CA LEU A 140 -5.99 -3.78 -2.19
C LEU A 140 -7.15 -2.90 -1.71
N PHE A 141 -7.08 -2.41 -0.47
CA PHE A 141 -8.16 -1.66 0.19
C PHE A 141 -9.48 -2.46 0.29
N ALA A 142 -9.36 -3.79 0.33
CA ALA A 142 -10.46 -4.74 0.30
C ALA A 142 -11.10 -4.89 1.70
N LEU A 143 -11.94 -3.92 2.08
CA LEU A 143 -12.48 -3.83 3.44
C LEU A 143 -13.41 -5.00 3.75
N SER A 144 -14.35 -5.32 2.87
CA SER A 144 -15.29 -6.43 3.13
C SER A 144 -14.59 -7.77 3.27
N GLN A 145 -13.59 -8.06 2.44
CA GLN A 145 -12.79 -9.28 2.55
C GLN A 145 -11.98 -9.29 3.84
N GLY A 146 -11.44 -8.13 4.25
CA GLY A 146 -10.76 -7.95 5.53
C GLY A 146 -11.67 -8.20 6.74
N GLU A 147 -12.93 -7.75 6.69
CA GLU A 147 -13.93 -7.98 7.74
C GLU A 147 -14.36 -9.45 7.81
N GLN A 148 -14.57 -10.10 6.67
CA GLN A 148 -14.84 -11.54 6.62
C GLN A 148 -13.67 -12.34 7.20
N LEU A 149 -12.44 -11.95 6.86
CA LEU A 149 -11.24 -12.58 7.39
C LEU A 149 -11.10 -12.37 8.90
N HIS A 150 -11.42 -11.17 9.41
CA HIS A 150 -11.48 -10.92 10.85
C HIS A 150 -12.54 -11.81 11.52
N ALA A 151 -13.71 -11.98 10.92
CA ALA A 151 -14.73 -12.92 11.42
C ALA A 151 -14.21 -14.37 11.47
N HIS A 152 -13.44 -14.81 10.48
CA HIS A 152 -12.77 -16.12 10.50
C HIS A 152 -11.73 -16.23 11.61
N VAL A 153 -10.87 -15.22 11.78
CA VAL A 153 -9.88 -15.15 12.88
C VAL A 153 -10.56 -15.34 14.26
N VAL A 154 -11.70 -14.68 14.45
CA VAL A 154 -12.52 -14.79 15.67
C VAL A 154 -13.14 -16.18 15.79
N LYS A 155 -13.76 -16.70 14.71
CA LYS A 155 -14.42 -18.01 14.69
C LYS A 155 -13.47 -19.17 15.00
N PHE A 156 -12.23 -19.11 14.49
CA PHE A 156 -11.22 -20.15 14.69
C PHE A 156 -10.36 -19.94 15.94
N GLY A 157 -10.68 -18.94 16.78
CA GLY A 157 -10.03 -18.74 18.08
C GLY A 157 -8.58 -18.28 18.01
N LEU A 158 -8.12 -17.76 16.86
CA LEU A 158 -6.74 -17.32 16.63
C LEU A 158 -6.55 -15.81 16.82
N GLY A 159 -7.64 -15.05 16.93
CA GLY A 159 -7.62 -13.66 17.33
C GLY A 159 -8.97 -13.28 17.92
N MET A 160 -8.95 -13.10 19.23
CA MET A 160 -9.99 -12.49 20.05
C MET A 160 -11.36 -13.19 20.11
N TRP A 161 -11.76 -13.52 21.34
CA TRP A 161 -13.13 -13.83 21.76
C TRP A 161 -14.13 -12.65 21.56
N ILE A 162 -13.88 -11.70 20.64
CA ILE A 162 -14.62 -10.43 20.52
C ILE A 162 -16.10 -10.64 20.18
N HIS A 163 -16.51 -11.65 19.41
CA HIS A 163 -17.94 -11.90 19.17
C HIS A 163 -18.62 -12.78 20.22
N SER A 164 -17.87 -13.57 21.01
CA SER A 164 -18.43 -14.24 22.17
C SER A 164 -18.72 -13.25 23.32
N TYR A 165 -18.26 -12.00 23.22
CA TYR A 165 -18.53 -10.96 24.23
C TYR A 165 -19.99 -10.49 24.25
N LEU A 166 -20.80 -10.81 23.24
CA LEU A 166 -22.27 -10.68 23.34
C LEU A 166 -22.92 -11.83 24.13
N LEU A 167 -22.20 -12.92 24.44
CA LEU A 167 -22.72 -14.07 25.19
C LEU A 167 -21.69 -14.58 26.22
N ARG A 168 -21.70 -13.95 27.39
CA ARG A 168 -21.39 -14.51 28.72
C ARG A 168 -20.41 -15.71 28.74
N MET A 169 -19.11 -15.48 28.97
CA MET A 169 -18.25 -16.42 29.70
C MET A 169 -17.10 -15.72 30.45
N PRO A 170 -16.67 -16.20 31.64
CA PRO A 170 -15.73 -15.52 32.52
C PRO A 170 -14.35 -16.19 32.57
N ASN A 171 -13.76 -16.60 31.43
CA ASN A 171 -12.44 -17.25 31.44
C ASN A 171 -11.46 -16.66 30.39
N PRO A 172 -10.43 -15.90 30.81
CA PRO A 172 -9.45 -15.29 29.92
C PRO A 172 -8.16 -16.12 29.88
N ALA A 173 -8.09 -17.14 29.02
CA ALA A 173 -6.85 -17.90 28.87
C ALA A 173 -6.67 -18.48 27.46
N ILE A 174 -6.79 -17.65 26.42
CA ILE A 174 -6.21 -17.94 25.10
C ILE A 174 -5.56 -16.65 24.60
N ALA A 175 -4.24 -16.65 24.51
CA ALA A 175 -3.47 -15.51 24.05
C ALA A 175 -3.91 -15.13 22.62
N SER A 176 -4.36 -13.89 22.44
CA SER A 176 -4.49 -13.30 21.11
C SER A 176 -3.11 -13.33 20.46
N ASP A 177 -3.02 -13.86 19.23
CA ASP A 177 -1.78 -13.78 18.48
C ASP A 177 -1.50 -12.31 18.13
N VAL A 178 -0.49 -11.72 18.77
CA VAL A 178 -0.12 -10.30 18.63
C VAL A 178 0.18 -9.96 17.18
N LEU A 179 0.71 -10.90 16.39
CA LEU A 179 0.98 -10.71 14.98
C LEU A 179 -0.30 -10.55 14.17
N VAL A 180 -1.30 -11.41 14.41
CA VAL A 180 -2.60 -11.34 13.72
C VAL A 180 -3.33 -10.05 14.09
N ALA A 181 -3.33 -9.68 15.37
CA ALA A 181 -3.94 -8.43 15.84
C ALA A 181 -3.25 -7.18 15.26
N SER A 182 -1.91 -7.17 15.22
CA SER A 182 -1.14 -6.06 14.62
C SER A 182 -1.43 -5.87 13.14
N GLU A 183 -1.63 -6.98 12.41
CA GLU A 183 -1.97 -6.92 10.99
C GLU A 183 -3.45 -6.56 10.75
N LEU A 184 -4.37 -6.94 11.65
CA LEU A 184 -5.76 -6.45 11.62
C LEU A 184 -5.80 -4.93 11.77
N ILE A 185 -5.02 -4.36 12.70
CA ILE A 185 -4.90 -2.90 12.85
C ILE A 185 -4.40 -2.27 11.54
N ASN A 186 -3.31 -2.80 10.96
CA ASN A 186 -2.77 -2.30 9.69
C ASN A 186 -3.81 -2.38 8.55
N MET A 187 -4.54 -3.49 8.43
CA MET A 187 -5.59 -3.67 7.43
C MET A 187 -6.70 -2.64 7.59
N TYR A 188 -7.26 -2.50 8.79
CA TYR A 188 -8.34 -1.54 9.04
C TYR A 188 -7.90 -0.09 8.83
N CYS A 189 -6.69 0.29 9.27
CA CYS A 189 -6.12 1.60 8.98
C CYS A 189 -6.02 1.84 7.46
N LYS A 190 -5.46 0.90 6.69
CA LYS A 190 -5.30 1.08 5.24
C LYS A 190 -6.61 1.03 4.46
N CYS A 191 -7.65 0.40 4.99
CA CYS A 191 -8.99 0.37 4.42
C CYS A 191 -9.88 1.54 4.88
N GLY A 192 -9.36 2.50 5.66
CA GLY A 192 -10.10 3.69 6.05
C GLY A 192 -11.08 3.49 7.21
N SER A 193 -10.93 2.42 7.99
CA SER A 193 -11.76 2.12 9.18
C SER A 193 -10.93 2.23 10.46
N LEU A 194 -10.44 3.44 10.73
CA LEU A 194 -9.53 3.73 11.84
C LEU A 194 -10.15 3.41 13.21
N GLU A 195 -11.45 3.61 13.35
CA GLU A 195 -12.19 3.37 14.59
C GLU A 195 -12.15 1.88 14.95
N ILE A 196 -12.29 0.99 13.97
CA ILE A 196 -12.19 -0.46 14.18
C ILE A 196 -10.74 -0.83 14.49
N ALA A 197 -9.76 -0.24 13.81
CA ALA A 197 -8.35 -0.46 14.10
C ALA A 197 -8.02 -0.11 15.56
N GLN A 198 -8.50 1.04 16.04
CA GLN A 198 -8.34 1.47 17.43
C GLN A 198 -9.05 0.52 18.40
N GLN A 199 -10.27 0.07 18.09
CA GLN A 199 -10.97 -0.92 18.93
C GLN A 199 -10.21 -2.24 19.05
N VAL A 200 -9.62 -2.73 17.94
CA VAL A 200 -8.76 -3.91 17.97
C VAL A 200 -7.56 -3.64 18.87
N PHE A 201 -6.87 -2.51 18.66
CA PHE A 201 -5.70 -2.12 19.45
C PHE A 201 -6.01 -2.01 20.94
N ASP A 202 -7.09 -1.33 21.34
CA ASP A 202 -7.46 -1.10 22.75
C ASP A 202 -7.86 -2.40 23.46
N ARG A 203 -8.38 -3.40 22.73
CA ARG A 203 -8.78 -4.71 23.27
C ARG A 203 -7.66 -5.74 23.29
N MET A 204 -6.46 -5.44 22.77
CA MET A 204 -5.32 -6.35 22.82
C MET A 204 -4.88 -6.58 24.28
N PRO A 205 -4.85 -7.84 24.77
CA PRO A 205 -4.40 -8.13 26.13
C PRO A 205 -2.89 -7.95 26.27
N ASN A 206 -2.14 -8.28 25.21
CA ASN A 206 -0.70 -8.07 25.10
C ASN A 206 -0.43 -7.26 23.83
N ARG A 207 0.47 -6.28 23.94
CA ARG A 207 0.93 -5.44 22.83
C ARG A 207 2.44 -5.60 22.69
N ASP A 208 2.93 -5.52 21.47
CA ASP A 208 4.35 -5.42 21.14
C ASP A 208 4.63 -4.11 20.38
N ILE A 209 5.91 -3.83 20.11
CA ILE A 209 6.30 -2.63 19.36
C ILE A 209 5.63 -2.54 17.98
N THR A 210 5.37 -3.69 17.33
CA THR A 210 4.68 -3.76 16.04
C THR A 210 3.26 -3.21 16.13
N SER A 211 2.48 -3.63 17.14
CA SER A 211 1.10 -3.16 17.35
C SER A 211 1.03 -1.66 17.64
N TRP A 212 1.98 -1.12 18.42
CA TRP A 212 2.10 0.32 18.67
C TRP A 212 2.44 1.07 17.37
N ASN A 213 3.41 0.59 16.61
CA ASN A 213 3.81 1.17 15.33
C ASN A 213 2.65 1.20 14.33
N SER A 214 1.88 0.09 14.20
CA SER A 214 0.69 0.03 13.35
C SER A 214 -0.33 1.11 13.71
N MET A 215 -0.57 1.35 15.01
CA MET A 215 -1.53 2.36 15.46
C MET A 215 -1.02 3.78 15.26
N ILE A 216 0.25 4.07 15.58
CA ILE A 216 0.89 5.40 15.37
C ILE A 216 0.87 5.76 13.88
N LEU A 217 1.28 4.83 13.00
CA LEU A 217 1.24 5.01 11.55
C LEU A 217 -0.19 5.18 11.04
N GLY A 218 -1.15 4.43 11.60
CA GLY A 218 -2.58 4.57 11.31
C GLY A 218 -3.08 5.99 11.57
N PHE A 219 -2.85 6.52 12.78
CA PHE A 219 -3.22 7.89 13.11
C PHE A 219 -2.54 8.92 12.20
N ALA A 220 -1.24 8.74 11.91
CA ALA A 220 -0.50 9.63 11.01
C ALA A 220 -1.12 9.64 9.60
N MET A 221 -1.38 8.47 9.01
CA MET A 221 -1.99 8.33 7.68
C MET A 221 -3.38 8.96 7.59
N HIS A 222 -4.09 9.05 8.71
CA HIS A 222 -5.42 9.68 8.82
C HIS A 222 -5.40 11.17 9.18
N GLY A 223 -4.23 11.80 9.23
CA GLY A 223 -4.09 13.22 9.59
C GLY A 223 -4.33 13.50 11.07
N GLN A 224 -4.48 12.46 11.91
CA GLN A 224 -4.72 12.62 13.35
C GLN A 224 -3.40 12.72 14.12
N ALA A 225 -2.60 13.75 13.84
CA ALA A 225 -1.26 13.88 14.41
C ALA A 225 -1.27 13.94 15.95
N LYS A 226 -2.27 14.61 16.54
CA LYS A 226 -2.43 14.64 18.00
C LYS A 226 -2.58 13.24 18.59
N ALA A 227 -3.47 12.41 18.02
CA ALA A 227 -3.66 11.04 18.45
C ALA A 227 -2.41 10.17 18.23
N ALA A 228 -1.67 10.39 17.14
CA ALA A 228 -0.39 9.72 16.89
C ALA A 228 0.66 10.04 17.98
N LEU A 229 0.79 11.32 18.36
CA LEU A 229 1.71 11.77 19.40
C LEU A 229 1.29 11.31 20.80
N GLU A 230 -0.02 11.28 21.10
CA GLU A 230 -0.56 10.71 22.34
C GLU A 230 -0.31 9.20 22.42
N CYS A 231 -0.47 8.47 21.30
CA CYS A 231 -0.15 7.05 21.22
C CYS A 231 1.35 6.79 21.43
N PHE A 232 2.23 7.64 20.87
CA PHE A 232 3.66 7.60 21.12
C PHE A 232 4.02 7.89 22.59
N ALA A 233 3.35 8.86 23.23
CA ALA A 233 3.54 9.14 24.65
C ALA A 233 3.15 7.92 25.52
N ARG A 234 2.00 7.31 25.24
CA ARG A 234 1.55 6.07 25.90
C ARG A 234 2.55 4.92 25.73
N LEU A 235 3.15 4.76 24.54
CA LEU A 235 4.20 3.77 24.30
C LEU A 235 5.39 4.00 25.25
N ILE A 236 5.85 5.25 25.39
CA ILE A 236 6.97 5.59 26.28
C ILE A 236 6.62 5.30 27.75
N GLU A 237 5.40 5.63 28.17
CA GLU A 237 4.92 5.40 29.54
C GLU A 237 4.85 3.92 29.92
N THR A 238 4.78 2.99 28.96
CA THR A 238 4.77 1.56 29.29
C THR A 238 6.09 1.08 29.91
N GLU A 239 7.21 1.76 29.65
CA GLU A 239 8.59 1.39 30.03
C GLU A 239 9.10 0.02 29.54
N VAL A 240 8.21 -0.87 29.08
CA VAL A 240 8.53 -2.22 28.57
C VAL A 240 9.13 -2.16 27.16
N PHE A 241 8.61 -1.27 26.32
CA PHE A 241 9.04 -1.16 24.92
C PHE A 241 9.75 0.16 24.67
N LYS A 242 10.80 0.11 23.86
CA LYS A 242 11.50 1.31 23.38
C LYS A 242 11.03 1.64 21.96
N PRO A 243 10.79 2.91 21.64
CA PRO A 243 10.60 3.36 20.26
C PRO A 243 11.73 2.85 19.35
N ASP A 244 11.36 2.40 18.16
CA ASP A 244 12.30 1.95 17.12
C ASP A 244 12.27 2.88 15.90
N SER A 245 12.99 2.51 14.84
CA SER A 245 13.03 3.24 13.57
C SER A 245 11.60 3.48 13.02
N ILE A 246 10.78 2.43 13.00
CA ILE A 246 9.42 2.50 12.44
C ILE A 246 8.53 3.42 13.30
N THR A 247 8.70 3.42 14.63
CA THR A 247 8.00 4.36 15.52
C THR A 247 8.23 5.82 15.10
N PHE A 248 9.49 6.18 14.82
CA PHE A 248 9.84 7.54 14.44
C PHE A 248 9.41 7.89 13.01
N VAL A 249 9.36 6.94 12.07
CA VAL A 249 8.68 7.17 10.78
C VAL A 249 7.23 7.57 10.99
N GLY A 250 6.50 6.89 11.88
CA GLY A 250 5.11 7.22 12.21
C GLY A 250 4.95 8.62 12.81
N VAL A 251 5.79 8.96 13.79
CA VAL A 251 5.78 10.29 14.43
C VAL A 251 6.13 11.40 13.45
N LEU A 252 7.17 11.22 12.63
CA LEU A 252 7.57 12.21 11.61
C LEU A 252 6.52 12.34 10.51
N SER A 253 5.87 11.24 10.11
CA SER A 253 4.74 11.27 9.17
C SER A 253 3.57 12.08 9.72
N ALA A 254 3.25 11.94 11.01
CA ALA A 254 2.21 12.74 11.65
C ALA A 254 2.54 14.25 11.62
N CYS A 255 3.79 14.62 11.95
CA CYS A 255 4.26 16.00 11.83
C CYS A 255 4.21 16.51 10.39
N ASN A 256 4.61 15.67 9.43
CA ASN A 256 4.53 15.98 8.00
C ASN A 256 3.08 16.25 7.56
N HIS A 257 2.13 15.38 7.93
CA HIS A 257 0.75 15.50 7.48
C HIS A 257 0.01 16.71 8.07
N THR A 258 0.51 17.28 9.17
CA THR A 258 -0.07 18.47 9.83
C THR A 258 0.79 19.72 9.74
N GLY A 259 1.98 19.63 9.13
CA GLY A 259 2.84 20.79 8.88
C GLY A 259 3.58 21.32 10.10
N ILE A 260 3.69 20.53 11.17
CA ILE A 260 4.27 20.97 12.45
C ILE A 260 5.79 20.81 12.40
N VAL A 261 6.46 21.75 11.72
CA VAL A 261 7.92 21.76 11.49
C VAL A 261 8.73 21.68 12.77
N SER A 262 8.31 22.39 13.83
CA SER A 262 8.99 22.43 15.12
C SER A 262 9.04 21.05 15.81
N GLU A 263 7.90 20.35 15.86
CA GLU A 263 7.82 18.99 16.41
C GLU A 263 8.58 18.00 15.52
N GLY A 264 8.50 18.13 14.19
CA GLY A 264 9.30 17.31 13.26
C GLY A 264 10.79 17.33 13.57
N ARG A 265 11.38 18.52 13.77
CA ARG A 265 12.78 18.68 14.19
C ARG A 265 13.06 18.04 15.53
N LYS A 266 12.23 18.36 16.53
CA LYS A 266 12.37 17.89 17.90
C LYS A 266 12.37 16.37 17.97
N TYR A 267 11.46 15.69 17.27
CA TYR A 267 11.39 14.23 17.27
C TYR A 267 12.53 13.59 16.47
N PHE A 268 12.96 14.20 15.36
CA PHE A 268 14.15 13.75 14.64
C PHE A 268 15.41 13.84 15.52
N GLU A 269 15.58 14.95 16.24
CA GLU A 269 16.68 15.11 17.19
C GLU A 269 16.57 14.13 18.37
N LEU A 270 15.37 13.93 18.91
CA LEU A 270 15.10 12.98 19.99
C LEU A 270 15.49 11.55 19.58
N MET A 271 15.13 11.13 18.37
CA MET A 271 15.48 9.83 17.77
C MET A 271 17.00 9.60 17.79
N VAL A 272 17.75 10.58 17.28
CA VAL A 272 19.22 10.48 17.14
C VAL A 272 19.91 10.62 18.50
N LYS A 273 19.55 11.63 19.29
CA LYS A 273 20.29 11.98 20.52
C LYS A 273 19.92 11.10 21.70
N LYS A 274 18.63 10.85 21.95
CA LYS A 274 18.17 10.08 23.12
C LYS A 274 18.11 8.58 22.82
N TYR A 275 17.47 8.20 21.71
CA TYR A 275 17.25 6.79 21.38
C TYR A 275 18.40 6.16 20.59
N LYS A 276 19.37 6.96 20.11
CA LYS A 276 20.55 6.50 19.36
C LYS A 276 20.19 5.71 18.10
N ILE A 277 19.04 6.01 17.51
CA ILE A 277 18.58 5.40 16.26
C ILE A 277 19.24 6.15 15.10
N GLN A 278 19.88 5.39 14.21
CA GLN A 278 20.46 5.96 13.00
C GLN A 278 19.34 6.33 12.01
N PRO A 279 19.31 7.57 11.49
CA PRO A 279 18.37 7.96 10.46
C PRO A 279 18.46 7.06 9.22
N GLN A 280 17.32 6.72 8.65
CA GLN A 280 17.17 5.91 7.45
C GLN A 280 16.46 6.76 6.38
N LEU A 281 16.37 6.24 5.16
CA LEU A 281 15.83 6.98 4.01
C LEU A 281 14.40 7.49 4.28
N GLU A 282 13.59 6.69 4.95
CA GLU A 282 12.20 6.99 5.32
C GLU A 282 12.11 8.17 6.30
N HIS A 283 13.04 8.28 7.25
CA HIS A 283 13.11 9.40 8.19
C HIS A 283 13.42 10.71 7.48
N TYR A 284 14.42 10.67 6.59
CA TYR A 284 14.76 11.83 5.76
C TYR A 284 13.63 12.19 4.80
N GLY A 285 12.99 11.19 4.17
CA GLY A 285 11.81 11.39 3.31
C GLY A 285 10.70 12.16 4.00
N CYS A 286 10.33 11.76 5.23
CA CYS A 286 9.31 12.47 6.00
C CYS A 286 9.71 13.91 6.32
N LEU A 287 10.97 14.15 6.69
CA LEU A 287 11.45 15.46 7.12
C LEU A 287 11.67 16.42 5.94
N VAL A 288 12.20 15.93 4.83
CA VAL A 288 12.33 16.69 3.57
C VAL A 288 10.95 17.09 3.05
N ASP A 289 9.99 16.16 3.00
CA ASP A 289 8.62 16.48 2.55
C ASP A 289 7.95 17.51 3.46
N LEU A 290 8.12 17.39 4.79
CA LEU A 290 7.64 18.37 5.76
C LEU A 290 8.23 19.77 5.50
N PHE A 291 9.56 19.88 5.39
CA PHE A 291 10.23 21.17 5.14
C PHE A 291 9.85 21.76 3.79
N ALA A 292 9.85 20.94 2.74
CA ALA A 292 9.51 21.35 1.39
C ALA A 292 8.08 21.91 1.34
N ARG A 293 7.09 21.17 1.88
CA ARG A 293 5.68 21.61 1.91
C ARG A 293 5.46 22.85 2.77
N ALA A 294 6.24 23.03 3.84
CA ALA A 294 6.10 24.16 4.75
C ALA A 294 6.83 25.45 4.30
N GLY A 295 7.58 25.45 3.19
CA GLY A 295 8.27 26.65 2.70
C GLY A 295 9.78 26.64 2.82
N PHE A 296 10.35 25.68 3.55
CA PHE A 296 11.75 25.68 3.95
C PHE A 296 12.62 24.95 2.93
N ILE A 297 12.58 25.40 1.66
CA ILE A 297 13.25 24.74 0.53
C ILE A 297 14.77 24.63 0.74
N ASP A 298 15.42 25.73 1.14
CA ASP A 298 16.88 25.74 1.35
C ASP A 298 17.31 24.74 2.41
N GLU A 299 16.50 24.60 3.45
CA GLU A 299 16.77 23.66 4.52
C GLU A 299 16.51 22.22 4.12
N ALA A 300 15.44 21.98 3.36
CA ALA A 300 15.16 20.68 2.77
C ALA A 300 16.33 20.24 1.87
N LEU A 301 16.86 21.15 1.04
CA LEU A 301 18.06 20.91 0.22
C LEU A 301 19.31 20.66 1.06
N ASN A 302 19.52 21.44 2.12
CA ASN A 302 20.64 21.24 3.03
C ASN A 302 20.55 19.88 3.74
N LEU A 303 19.34 19.44 4.12
CA LEU A 303 19.13 18.12 4.71
C LEU A 303 19.53 17.03 3.72
N VAL A 304 19.07 17.12 2.47
CA VAL A 304 19.42 16.17 1.39
C VAL A 304 20.92 16.11 1.13
N ARG A 305 21.62 17.26 1.08
CA ARG A 305 23.07 17.33 0.89
C ARG A 305 23.88 16.66 2.00
N ASN A 306 23.34 16.67 3.23
CA ASN A 306 24.02 16.12 4.41
C ASN A 306 23.56 14.69 4.76
N MET A 307 22.73 14.06 3.92
CA MET A 307 22.33 12.67 4.13
C MET A 307 23.54 11.72 3.98
N PRO A 308 23.70 10.72 4.87
CA PRO A 308 24.78 9.74 4.74
C PRO A 308 24.50 8.66 3.68
N MET A 309 23.35 8.72 3.00
CA MET A 309 22.94 7.80 1.94
C MET A 309 22.43 8.57 0.71
N LYS A 310 22.42 7.90 -0.45
CA LYS A 310 21.88 8.45 -1.68
C LYS A 310 20.36 8.69 -1.52
N PRO A 311 19.86 9.90 -1.82
CA PRO A 311 18.43 10.17 -1.82
C PRO A 311 17.70 9.40 -2.93
N ASP A 312 16.48 8.98 -2.68
CA ASP A 312 15.63 8.30 -3.67
C ASP A 312 14.80 9.28 -4.51
N ALA A 313 14.09 8.73 -5.50
CA ALA A 313 13.19 9.49 -6.35
C ALA A 313 12.04 10.14 -5.56
N VAL A 314 11.63 9.60 -4.41
CA VAL A 314 10.52 10.15 -3.61
C VAL A 314 10.93 11.45 -2.92
N ILE A 315 12.13 11.50 -2.33
CA ILE A 315 12.71 12.70 -1.72
C ILE A 315 12.82 13.82 -2.75
N TRP A 316 13.42 13.53 -3.90
CA TRP A 316 13.59 14.53 -4.95
C TRP A 316 12.26 14.99 -5.56
N ARG A 317 11.28 14.10 -5.74
CA ARG A 317 9.92 14.49 -6.18
C ARG A 317 9.23 15.41 -5.18
N SER A 318 9.44 15.20 -3.88
CA SER A 318 8.86 16.05 -2.82
C SER A 318 9.42 17.48 -2.91
N LEU A 319 10.74 17.61 -3.12
CA LEU A 319 11.40 18.90 -3.39
C LEU A 319 10.88 19.56 -4.67
N LEU A 320 10.84 18.83 -5.80
CA LEU A 320 10.40 19.36 -7.09
C LEU A 320 8.95 19.88 -7.03
N ASN A 321 8.06 19.14 -6.36
CA ASN A 321 6.68 19.54 -6.15
C ASN A 321 6.57 20.83 -5.33
N ALA A 322 7.40 21.00 -4.30
CA ALA A 322 7.42 22.23 -3.51
C ALA A 322 8.00 23.42 -4.29
N CYS A 323 9.07 23.21 -5.08
CA CYS A 323 9.65 24.21 -5.96
C CYS A 323 8.60 24.81 -6.91
N GLY A 324 7.77 23.96 -7.53
CA GLY A 324 6.70 24.39 -8.42
C GLY A 324 5.60 25.21 -7.75
N LYS A 325 5.34 24.99 -6.45
CA LYS A 325 4.29 25.71 -5.70
C LYS A 325 4.77 27.04 -5.11
N GLN A 326 6.04 27.14 -4.74
CA GLN A 326 6.58 28.27 -3.96
C GLN A 326 7.40 29.26 -4.80
N ARG A 327 7.24 29.23 -6.14
CA ARG A 327 8.00 30.07 -7.08
C ARG A 327 9.51 29.97 -6.88
N ALA A 328 10.01 28.76 -6.61
CA ALA A 328 11.44 28.52 -6.66
C ALA A 328 11.95 28.80 -8.07
N SER A 329 13.26 29.07 -8.20
CA SER A 329 13.84 29.34 -9.51
C SER A 329 13.66 28.14 -10.44
N VAL A 330 13.46 28.41 -11.73
CA VAL A 330 13.27 27.34 -12.71
C VAL A 330 14.54 26.49 -12.81
N GLU A 331 15.71 27.12 -12.66
CA GLU A 331 17.03 26.48 -12.68
C GLU A 331 17.17 25.46 -11.55
N LEU A 332 16.74 25.81 -10.32
CA LEU A 332 16.74 24.88 -9.20
C LEU A 332 15.81 23.68 -9.46
N SER A 333 14.66 23.93 -10.07
CA SER A 333 13.70 22.87 -10.41
C SER A 333 14.25 21.93 -11.49
N GLU A 334 14.92 22.47 -12.51
CA GLU A 334 15.61 21.71 -13.55
C GLU A 334 16.75 20.85 -12.96
N GLU A 335 17.52 21.39 -12.00
CA GLU A 335 18.57 20.64 -11.30
C GLU A 335 17.98 19.46 -10.51
N VAL A 336 16.95 19.70 -9.70
CA VAL A 336 16.27 18.65 -8.94
C VAL A 336 15.67 17.59 -9.87
N ALA A 337 15.08 18.00 -11.00
CA ALA A 337 14.54 17.07 -11.98
C ALA A 337 15.62 16.17 -12.59
N ARG A 338 16.81 16.72 -12.87
CA ARG A 338 17.96 15.95 -13.37
C ARG A 338 18.38 14.86 -12.40
N GLN A 339 18.43 15.17 -11.10
CA GLN A 339 18.76 14.18 -10.05
C GLN A 339 17.75 13.01 -10.02
N ILE A 340 16.47 13.25 -10.34
CA ILE A 340 15.48 12.16 -10.43
C ILE A 340 15.71 11.30 -11.68
N LEU A 341 15.98 11.93 -12.82
CA LEU A 341 16.20 11.23 -14.10
C LEU A 341 17.50 10.42 -14.12
N GLU A 342 18.51 10.84 -13.36
CA GLU A 342 19.76 10.10 -13.16
C GLU A 342 19.66 8.99 -12.09
N SER A 343 18.55 8.93 -11.34
CA SER A 343 18.30 7.86 -10.38
C SER A 343 17.82 6.58 -11.08
N GLU A 344 18.11 5.40 -10.51
CA GLU A 344 17.79 4.09 -11.13
C GLU A 344 16.26 3.88 -11.36
N ASP A 345 15.41 4.72 -10.76
CA ASP A 345 13.94 4.78 -10.96
C ASP A 345 13.49 5.79 -12.04
N ALA A 346 14.33 6.03 -13.06
CA ALA A 346 14.17 7.06 -14.11
C ALA A 346 12.89 6.97 -14.96
N ALA A 347 12.11 5.89 -14.87
CA ALA A 347 10.94 5.65 -15.73
C ALA A 347 9.65 6.40 -15.31
N SER A 348 9.71 7.30 -14.32
CA SER A 348 8.48 7.93 -13.81
C SER A 348 8.08 9.18 -14.59
N SER A 349 6.91 9.10 -15.23
CA SER A 349 6.22 10.23 -15.85
C SER A 349 5.97 11.41 -14.89
N GLY A 350 6.00 11.17 -13.57
CA GLY A 350 5.78 12.19 -12.55
C GLY A 350 6.75 13.37 -12.61
N VAL A 351 8.02 13.15 -13.00
CA VAL A 351 9.02 14.24 -13.10
C VAL A 351 8.64 15.23 -14.20
N TYR A 352 8.28 14.70 -15.37
CA TYR A 352 7.87 15.51 -16.52
C TYR A 352 6.57 16.26 -16.23
N VAL A 353 5.62 15.64 -15.53
CA VAL A 353 4.39 16.33 -15.11
C VAL A 353 4.68 17.50 -14.16
N LEU A 354 5.56 17.31 -13.17
CA LEU A 354 5.96 18.39 -12.26
C LEU A 354 6.72 19.50 -12.99
N MET A 355 7.65 19.16 -13.88
CA MET A 355 8.38 20.15 -14.69
C MET A 355 7.46 20.93 -15.63
N SER A 356 6.46 20.28 -16.23
CA SER A 356 5.44 20.97 -17.01
C SER A 356 4.70 22.03 -16.16
N SER A 357 4.43 21.74 -14.89
CA SER A 357 3.80 22.69 -13.96
C SER A 357 4.74 23.85 -13.60
N VAL A 358 6.03 23.57 -13.40
CA VAL A 358 7.05 24.61 -13.14
C VAL A 358 7.15 25.58 -14.32
N TYR A 359 7.33 25.06 -15.53
CA TYR A 359 7.43 25.89 -16.74
C TYR A 359 6.15 26.69 -16.99
N ALA A 360 4.97 26.07 -16.82
CA ALA A 360 3.70 26.78 -16.95
C ALA A 360 3.56 27.92 -15.93
N SER A 361 3.96 27.69 -14.68
CA SER A 361 3.94 28.72 -13.63
C SER A 361 4.91 29.87 -13.91
N ALA A 362 6.01 29.58 -14.61
CA ALA A 362 6.98 30.56 -15.11
C ALA A 362 6.58 31.18 -16.46
N SER A 363 5.38 30.89 -16.99
CA SER A 363 4.91 31.33 -18.31
C SER A 363 5.81 30.90 -19.50
N ARG A 364 6.62 29.84 -19.32
CA ARG A 364 7.49 29.24 -20.35
C ARG A 364 6.73 28.18 -21.16
N TRP A 365 5.74 28.60 -21.94
CA TRP A 365 4.83 27.68 -22.66
C TRP A 365 5.50 26.86 -23.77
N ASP A 366 6.53 27.42 -24.41
CA ASP A 366 7.31 26.68 -25.42
C ASP A 366 8.00 25.47 -24.80
N ASP A 367 8.57 25.62 -23.59
CA ASP A 367 9.21 24.53 -22.86
C ASP A 367 8.21 23.47 -22.42
N VAL A 368 6.97 23.85 -22.05
CA VAL A 368 5.87 22.90 -21.81
C VAL A 368 5.57 22.07 -23.06
N GLY A 369 5.50 22.73 -24.23
CA GLY A 369 5.30 22.07 -25.51
C GLY A 369 6.43 21.11 -25.89
N LEU A 370 7.69 21.54 -25.69
CA LEU A 370 8.87 20.71 -25.91
C LEU A 370 8.90 19.49 -24.98
N LEU A 371 8.57 19.67 -23.70
CA LEU A 371 8.53 18.59 -22.73
C LEU A 371 7.49 17.53 -23.10
N ARG A 372 6.31 17.93 -23.58
CA ARG A 372 5.29 17.00 -24.08
C ARG A 372 5.76 16.23 -25.30
N LYS A 373 6.41 16.90 -26.25
CA LYS A 373 7.00 16.23 -27.43
C LYS A 373 8.06 15.21 -27.02
N LEU A 374 8.89 15.54 -26.03
CA LEU A 374 9.87 14.61 -25.47
C LEU A 374 9.19 13.39 -24.82
N MET A 375 8.16 13.61 -24.00
CA MET A 375 7.38 12.51 -23.41
C MET A 375 6.81 11.57 -24.49
N THR A 376 6.21 12.12 -25.55
CA THR A 376 5.70 11.32 -26.68
C THR A 376 6.82 10.54 -27.38
N LYS A 377 7.97 11.18 -27.62
CA LYS A 377 9.12 10.55 -28.29
C LYS A 377 9.71 9.39 -27.48
N GLU A 378 9.81 9.54 -26.17
CA GLU A 378 10.36 8.52 -25.26
C GLU A 378 9.30 7.49 -24.83
N GLY A 379 8.06 7.55 -25.34
CA GLY A 379 6.99 6.63 -24.98
C GLY A 379 6.49 6.79 -23.54
N ILE A 380 6.77 7.92 -22.91
CA ILE A 380 6.41 8.21 -21.51
C ILE A 380 4.98 8.74 -21.48
N SER A 381 4.07 7.97 -20.88
CA SER A 381 2.68 8.36 -20.65
C SER A 381 2.44 8.76 -19.19
N LYS A 382 1.56 9.74 -18.98
CA LYS A 382 1.08 10.10 -17.65
C LYS A 382 0.22 8.95 -17.13
N GLU A 383 0.45 8.54 -15.88
CA GLU A 383 -0.43 7.58 -15.22
C GLU A 383 -1.85 8.16 -15.13
N PRO A 384 -2.88 7.44 -15.63
CA PRO A 384 -4.24 7.92 -15.54
C PRO A 384 -4.71 7.97 -14.09
N GLY A 385 -5.50 8.99 -13.74
CA GLY A 385 -6.16 9.04 -12.45
C GLY A 385 -7.30 8.03 -12.40
N CYS A 386 -7.27 7.15 -11.41
CA CYS A 386 -8.28 6.13 -11.16
C CYS A 386 -8.80 6.27 -9.72
N SER A 387 -10.12 6.31 -9.58
CA SER A 387 -10.81 6.27 -8.28
C SER A 387 -11.55 4.96 -8.12
N ILE A 388 -11.35 4.30 -6.99
CA ILE A 388 -11.92 3.01 -6.64
C ILE A 388 -12.89 3.20 -5.48
N ILE A 389 -14.06 2.58 -5.57
CA ILE A 389 -15.08 2.56 -4.52
C ILE A 389 -15.61 1.14 -4.36
N GLU A 390 -15.90 0.74 -3.12
CA GLU A 390 -16.51 -0.54 -2.81
C GLU A 390 -17.94 -0.33 -2.32
N VAL A 391 -18.92 -0.94 -3.00
CA VAL A 391 -20.34 -0.91 -2.62
C VAL A 391 -20.88 -2.34 -2.60
N ASP A 392 -21.50 -2.74 -1.48
CA ASP A 392 -22.03 -4.08 -1.26
C ASP A 392 -21.03 -5.23 -1.57
N GLY A 393 -19.75 -5.01 -1.26
CA GLY A 393 -18.67 -5.98 -1.46
C GLY A 393 -18.14 -6.08 -2.89
N ILE A 394 -18.63 -5.24 -3.80
CA ILE A 394 -18.18 -5.16 -5.20
C ILE A 394 -17.30 -3.92 -5.35
N THR A 395 -16.13 -4.09 -5.96
CA THR A 395 -15.20 -3.00 -6.26
C THR A 395 -15.51 -2.43 -7.64
N HIS A 396 -15.64 -1.11 -7.72
CA HIS A 396 -15.88 -0.35 -8.94
C HIS A 396 -14.72 0.61 -9.15
N GLU A 397 -14.19 0.65 -10.38
CA GLU A 397 -13.10 1.53 -10.78
C GLU A 397 -13.62 2.57 -11.78
N PHE A 398 -13.21 3.82 -11.60
CA PHE A 398 -13.62 4.93 -12.44
C PHE A 398 -12.40 5.71 -12.92
N PHE A 399 -12.37 6.03 -14.21
CA PHE A 399 -11.41 6.94 -14.82
C PHE A 399 -12.06 8.29 -15.13
N ALA A 400 -11.24 9.31 -15.43
CA ALA A 400 -11.78 10.60 -15.82
C ALA A 400 -12.54 10.48 -17.16
N GLY A 401 -13.77 10.99 -17.21
CA GLY A 401 -14.66 10.87 -18.38
C GLY A 401 -15.10 9.44 -18.70
N ASP A 402 -14.98 8.51 -17.76
CA ASP A 402 -15.33 7.11 -17.98
C ASP A 402 -16.84 6.94 -18.25
N SER A 403 -17.16 6.21 -19.30
CA SER A 403 -18.52 5.85 -19.70
C SER A 403 -18.72 4.34 -19.84
N SER A 404 -17.76 3.53 -19.37
CA SER A 404 -17.79 2.06 -19.50
C SER A 404 -18.64 1.37 -18.42
N HIS A 405 -18.95 2.07 -17.33
CA HIS A 405 -19.72 1.52 -16.21
C HIS A 405 -21.18 1.22 -16.63
N PRO A 406 -21.78 0.07 -16.23
CA PRO A 406 -23.16 -0.27 -16.60
C PRO A 406 -24.21 0.78 -16.18
N GLU A 407 -23.97 1.48 -15.08
CA GLU A 407 -24.84 2.55 -14.56
C GLU A 407 -24.40 3.96 -14.97
N CYS A 408 -23.56 4.10 -16.02
CA CYS A 408 -23.01 5.39 -16.44
C CYS A 408 -24.09 6.48 -16.62
N GLU A 409 -25.22 6.17 -17.27
CA GLU A 409 -26.27 7.16 -17.51
C GLU A 409 -26.83 7.77 -16.22
N GLU A 410 -27.07 6.94 -15.20
CA GLU A 410 -27.60 7.38 -13.90
C GLU A 410 -26.55 8.15 -13.10
N ILE A 411 -25.29 7.72 -13.14
CA ILE A 411 -24.17 8.44 -12.51
C ILE A 411 -24.05 9.86 -13.08
N TYR A 412 -24.09 10.01 -14.40
CA TYR A 412 -23.95 11.31 -15.06
C TYR A 412 -25.17 12.21 -14.85
N LYS A 413 -26.38 11.65 -14.81
CA LYS A 413 -27.58 12.40 -14.39
C LYS A 413 -27.42 12.93 -12.97
N PHE A 414 -26.90 12.11 -12.06
CA PHE A 414 -26.70 12.52 -10.67
C PHE A 414 -25.55 13.52 -10.48
N LEU A 415 -24.50 13.46 -11.31
CA LEU A 415 -23.46 14.50 -11.35
C LEU A 415 -24.06 15.88 -11.65
N ASN A 416 -25.07 15.98 -12.52
CA ASN A 416 -25.78 17.25 -12.76
C ASN A 416 -26.52 17.73 -11.50
N VAL A 417 -27.17 16.83 -10.76
CA VAL A 417 -27.83 17.16 -9.48
C VAL A 417 -26.80 17.68 -8.46
N ILE A 418 -25.64 17.03 -8.37
CA ILE A 418 -24.53 17.49 -7.51
C ILE A 418 -24.08 18.89 -7.95
N LYS A 419 -23.90 19.12 -9.26
CA LYS A 419 -23.48 20.41 -9.82
C LYS A 419 -24.45 21.54 -9.47
N GLU A 420 -25.74 21.34 -9.68
CA GLU A 420 -26.78 22.32 -9.31
C GLU A 420 -26.74 22.64 -7.81
N ARG A 421 -26.58 21.61 -6.97
CA ARG A 421 -26.51 21.79 -5.52
C ARG A 421 -25.27 22.56 -5.08
N LEU A 422 -24.12 22.30 -5.69
CA LEU A 422 -22.88 23.04 -5.45
C LEU A 422 -23.04 24.52 -5.84
N GLN A 423 -23.67 24.81 -6.97
CA GLN A 423 -23.94 26.19 -7.41
C GLN A 423 -24.80 26.95 -6.40
N LEU A 424 -25.83 26.32 -5.83
CA LEU A 424 -26.65 26.92 -4.77
C LEU A 424 -25.86 27.24 -3.49
N MET A 425 -24.76 26.53 -3.25
CA MET A 425 -23.86 26.78 -2.13
C MET A 425 -22.78 27.83 -2.45
N GLY A 426 -22.80 28.43 -3.64
CA GLY A 426 -21.81 29.43 -4.07
C GLY A 426 -20.44 28.82 -4.42
N TYR A 427 -20.41 27.53 -4.81
CA TYR A 427 -19.18 26.88 -5.27
C TYR A 427 -18.59 27.61 -6.49
N SER A 428 -17.28 27.84 -6.44
CA SER A 428 -16.49 28.37 -7.55
C SER A 428 -15.33 27.41 -7.86
N PRO A 429 -15.19 26.93 -9.10
CA PRO A 429 -14.14 25.98 -9.44
C PRO A 429 -12.72 26.55 -9.30
N ASP A 430 -11.80 25.74 -8.76
CA ASP A 430 -10.37 26.07 -8.71
C ASP A 430 -9.64 25.48 -9.92
N TYR A 431 -9.36 26.34 -10.90
CA TYR A 431 -8.66 25.97 -12.13
C TYR A 431 -7.12 25.95 -12.00
N SER A 432 -6.56 26.22 -10.82
CA SER A 432 -5.10 26.30 -10.63
C SER A 432 -4.36 25.01 -10.97
N GLN A 433 -5.04 23.87 -10.84
CA GLN A 433 -4.52 22.52 -11.11
C GLN A 433 -5.19 21.84 -12.30
N ALA A 434 -6.11 22.52 -12.99
CA ALA A 434 -6.74 21.98 -14.20
C ALA A 434 -5.72 21.91 -15.35
N PRO A 435 -5.81 20.92 -16.26
CA PRO A 435 -4.98 20.87 -17.44
C PRO A 435 -5.04 22.21 -18.21
N LEU A 436 -3.88 22.84 -18.41
CA LEU A 436 -3.80 24.19 -18.97
C LEU A 436 -4.01 24.26 -20.49
N VAL A 437 -4.18 23.12 -21.15
CA VAL A 437 -4.32 23.06 -22.61
C VAL A 437 -5.72 22.57 -22.96
N ASN A 438 -6.45 23.43 -23.66
CA ASN A 438 -7.69 23.10 -24.32
C ASN A 438 -7.40 21.97 -25.32
N GLU A 439 -7.88 20.76 -25.04
CA GLU A 439 -8.26 19.89 -26.15
C GLU A 439 -9.41 20.60 -26.86
N GLU A 440 -9.32 20.72 -28.18
CA GLU A 440 -10.26 21.51 -28.99
C GLU A 440 -11.71 21.08 -28.70
N GLY A 441 -12.47 21.93 -27.99
CA GLY A 441 -13.89 21.75 -27.74
C GLY A 441 -14.30 21.61 -26.27
N ASP A 442 -13.39 21.26 -25.35
CA ASP A 442 -13.74 21.11 -23.94
C ASP A 442 -13.40 22.36 -23.12
N THR A 443 -14.42 22.92 -22.46
CA THR A 443 -14.19 24.01 -21.49
C THR A 443 -13.48 23.44 -20.25
N LYS A 444 -12.59 24.22 -19.62
CA LYS A 444 -11.91 23.81 -18.37
C LYS A 444 -12.88 23.36 -17.28
N GLU A 445 -14.10 23.90 -17.27
CA GLU A 445 -15.17 23.54 -16.35
C GLU A 445 -15.64 22.09 -16.57
N HIS A 446 -15.84 21.68 -17.83
CA HIS A 446 -16.30 20.33 -18.15
C HIS A 446 -15.24 19.28 -17.79
N SER A 447 -13.96 19.61 -17.91
CA SER A 447 -12.84 18.74 -17.53
C SER A 447 -12.80 18.43 -16.02
N LEU A 448 -13.12 19.39 -15.15
CA LEU A 448 -13.14 19.19 -13.69
C LEU A 448 -14.33 18.36 -13.22
N ASP A 449 -15.49 18.53 -13.85
CA ASP A 449 -16.72 17.80 -13.52
C ASP A 449 -16.57 16.29 -13.76
N LEU A 450 -15.72 15.91 -14.71
CA LEU A 450 -15.48 14.53 -15.14
C LEU A 450 -14.29 13.87 -14.45
N HIS A 451 -13.75 14.46 -13.38
CA HIS A 451 -12.74 13.80 -12.56
C HIS A 451 -13.27 12.48 -11.98
N SER A 452 -12.46 11.43 -12.04
CA SER A 452 -12.80 10.09 -11.52
C SER A 452 -13.33 10.11 -10.08
N GLU A 453 -12.83 11.02 -9.26
CA GLU A 453 -13.21 11.20 -7.85
C GLU A 453 -14.68 11.58 -7.73
N ARG A 454 -15.14 12.48 -8.60
CA ARG A 454 -16.52 12.95 -8.63
C ARG A 454 -17.47 11.87 -9.15
N ILE A 455 -17.04 11.12 -10.16
CA ILE A 455 -17.79 9.98 -10.71
C ILE A 455 -17.97 8.90 -9.63
N ALA A 456 -16.88 8.52 -8.94
CA ALA A 456 -16.92 7.56 -7.85
C ALA A 456 -17.80 8.05 -6.68
N LEU A 457 -17.75 9.34 -6.34
CA LEU A 457 -18.59 9.92 -5.30
C LEU A 457 -20.07 9.96 -5.68
N ALA A 458 -20.39 10.30 -6.94
CA ALA A 458 -21.76 10.26 -7.44
C ALA A 458 -22.33 8.84 -7.40
N PHE A 459 -21.57 7.84 -7.85
CA PHE A 459 -21.92 6.43 -7.71
C PHE A 459 -22.12 6.02 -6.24
N GLY A 460 -21.20 6.45 -5.37
CA GLY A 460 -21.29 6.20 -3.92
C GLY A 460 -22.56 6.79 -3.30
N LEU A 461 -22.93 8.03 -3.65
CA LEU A 461 -24.14 8.69 -3.15
C LEU A 461 -25.43 8.02 -3.64
N LEU A 462 -25.44 7.49 -4.87
CA LEU A 462 -26.58 6.79 -5.43
C LEU A 462 -26.81 5.42 -4.77
N ASN A 463 -25.73 4.68 -4.52
CA ASN A 463 -25.80 3.26 -4.19
C ASN A 463 -25.45 2.92 -2.74
N SER A 464 -24.87 3.84 -1.96
CA SER A 464 -24.53 3.57 -0.55
C SER A 464 -25.73 3.66 0.38
N LYS A 465 -25.75 2.81 1.40
CA LYS A 465 -26.79 2.81 2.43
C LYS A 465 -26.66 4.07 3.31
N PRO A 466 -27.79 4.70 3.71
CA PRO A 466 -27.77 5.87 4.59
C PRO A 466 -27.01 5.59 5.91
N GLY A 467 -26.19 6.54 6.33
CA GLY A 467 -25.42 6.46 7.59
C GLY A 467 -24.12 5.66 7.50
N ILE A 468 -23.79 5.05 6.37
CA ILE A 468 -22.49 4.41 6.13
C ILE A 468 -21.55 5.41 5.44
N PRO A 469 -20.31 5.62 5.92
CA PRO A 469 -19.35 6.48 5.23
C PRO A 469 -19.00 5.96 3.84
N ILE A 470 -18.97 6.87 2.86
CA ILE A 470 -18.53 6.57 1.48
C ILE A 470 -17.00 6.52 1.48
N ARG A 471 -16.41 5.38 1.06
CA ARG A 471 -14.96 5.19 1.02
C ARG A 471 -14.46 5.19 -0.42
N ILE A 472 -13.55 6.11 -0.74
CA ILE A 472 -12.99 6.24 -2.09
C ILE A 472 -11.47 6.18 -2.00
N PHE A 473 -10.82 5.36 -2.83
CA PHE A 473 -9.38 5.33 -2.98
C PHE A 473 -8.98 5.95 -4.33
N LYS A 474 -8.02 6.87 -4.32
CA LYS A 474 -7.43 7.50 -5.50
C LYS A 474 -5.97 7.11 -5.59
N ASN A 475 -5.53 6.62 -6.76
CA ASN A 475 -4.13 6.28 -7.01
C ASN A 475 -3.18 7.50 -6.99
N LEU A 476 -3.68 8.64 -7.46
CA LEU A 476 -2.98 9.91 -7.49
C LEU A 476 -3.37 10.80 -6.30
N ARG A 477 -2.69 11.94 -6.20
CA ARG A 477 -3.06 12.97 -5.23
C ARG A 477 -4.35 13.68 -5.68
N VAL A 478 -5.29 13.91 -4.76
CA VAL A 478 -6.50 14.68 -5.06
C VAL A 478 -6.16 16.14 -5.38
N CYS A 479 -6.82 16.73 -6.38
CA CYS A 479 -6.66 18.14 -6.69
C CYS A 479 -7.39 19.03 -5.66
N ASN A 480 -6.98 20.30 -5.58
CA ASN A 480 -7.57 21.29 -4.67
C ASN A 480 -9.08 21.41 -4.84
N ASP A 481 -9.51 21.42 -6.09
CA ASP A 481 -10.91 21.58 -6.47
C ASP A 481 -11.77 20.40 -6.01
N CYS A 482 -11.38 19.16 -6.32
CA CYS A 482 -12.09 17.96 -5.86
C CYS A 482 -12.11 17.87 -4.32
N HIS A 483 -11.02 18.24 -3.64
CA HIS A 483 -10.99 18.29 -2.19
C HIS A 483 -12.03 19.29 -1.62
N ASN A 484 -12.13 20.49 -2.21
CA ASN A 484 -13.14 21.47 -1.82
C ASN A 484 -14.57 21.00 -2.13
N VAL A 485 -14.78 20.37 -3.28
CA VAL A 485 -16.07 19.79 -3.66
C VAL A 485 -16.50 18.70 -2.68
N PHE A 486 -15.59 17.82 -2.27
CA PHE A 486 -15.89 16.76 -1.30
C PHE A 486 -16.29 17.34 0.07
N LYS A 487 -15.64 18.43 0.53
CA LYS A 487 -16.09 19.17 1.72
C LYS A 487 -17.53 19.64 1.54
N LEU A 488 -17.84 20.36 0.46
CA LEU A 488 -19.18 20.89 0.22
C LEU A 488 -20.23 19.78 0.13
N ILE A 489 -19.94 18.70 -0.58
CA ILE A 489 -20.84 17.54 -0.72
C ILE A 489 -21.09 16.87 0.65
N SER A 490 -20.07 16.69 1.49
CA SER A 490 -20.25 16.11 2.84
C SER A 490 -21.28 16.89 3.66
N SER A 491 -21.25 18.24 3.57
CA SER A 491 -22.24 19.11 4.22
C SER A 491 -23.59 19.09 3.52
N ALA A 492 -23.62 19.10 2.19
CA ALA A 492 -24.84 19.20 1.42
C ALA A 492 -25.68 17.92 1.59
N PHE A 493 -25.06 16.75 1.42
CA PHE A 493 -25.74 15.46 1.47
C PHE A 493 -25.76 14.84 2.87
N ASN A 494 -25.18 15.50 3.87
CA ASN A 494 -25.08 15.01 5.24
C ASN A 494 -24.52 13.58 5.30
N VAL A 495 -23.34 13.41 4.69
CA VAL A 495 -22.67 12.12 4.54
C VAL A 495 -21.19 12.27 4.87
N ASP A 496 -20.64 11.29 5.59
CA ASP A 496 -19.21 11.21 5.81
C ASP A 496 -18.54 10.58 4.59
N ILE A 497 -17.47 11.22 4.11
CA ILE A 497 -16.69 10.72 2.97
C ILE A 497 -15.26 10.51 3.46
N ILE A 498 -14.76 9.28 3.31
CA ILE A 498 -13.40 8.89 3.65
C ILE A 498 -12.67 8.66 2.33
N MET A 499 -11.85 9.61 1.92
CA MET A 499 -11.09 9.51 0.68
C MET A 499 -9.62 9.30 0.97
N ARG A 500 -9.04 8.23 0.45
CA ARG A 500 -7.60 7.98 0.50
C ARG A 500 -6.98 8.41 -0.83
N ASP A 501 -6.04 9.32 -0.81
CA ASP A 501 -5.19 9.59 -1.96
C ASP A 501 -3.95 8.66 -1.96
N ARG A 502 -2.90 8.98 -2.72
CA ARG A 502 -1.67 8.18 -2.78
C ARG A 502 -1.12 7.76 -1.40
N ALA A 503 -1.21 8.63 -0.39
CA ALA A 503 -0.58 8.38 0.91
C ALA A 503 -1.41 8.78 2.13
N ARG A 504 -2.52 9.50 1.97
CA ARG A 504 -3.25 10.11 3.09
C ARG A 504 -4.75 9.90 2.98
N PHE A 505 -5.38 9.78 4.13
CA PHE A 505 -6.83 9.86 4.24
C PHE A 505 -7.28 11.29 4.52
N HIS A 506 -8.37 11.64 3.86
CA HIS A 506 -9.16 12.84 4.02
C HIS A 506 -10.53 12.40 4.54
N HIS A 507 -10.87 12.82 5.75
CA HIS A 507 -12.19 12.58 6.33
C HIS A 507 -13.01 13.85 6.16
N PHE A 508 -13.93 13.83 5.19
CA PHE A 508 -14.82 14.94 4.92
C PHE A 508 -16.11 14.78 5.71
N THR A 509 -16.34 15.70 6.62
CA THR A 509 -17.45 15.66 7.55
C THR A 509 -17.97 17.08 7.76
N HIS A 510 -19.26 17.29 7.47
CA HIS A 510 -19.95 18.58 7.65
C HIS A 510 -19.20 19.79 7.07
N GLY A 511 -18.63 19.67 5.87
CA GLY A 511 -17.95 20.80 5.22
C GLY A 511 -16.48 21.00 5.63
N SER A 512 -15.96 20.16 6.52
CA SER A 512 -14.57 20.19 6.98
C SER A 512 -13.81 18.94 6.52
N CYS A 513 -12.48 19.00 6.54
CA CYS A 513 -11.62 17.84 6.27
C CYS A 513 -10.62 17.63 7.42
N SER A 514 -10.34 16.38 7.78
CA SER A 514 -9.33 16.04 8.81
C SER A 514 -7.92 16.56 8.52
N CYS A 515 -7.60 16.92 7.28
CA CYS A 515 -6.30 17.49 6.92
C CYS A 515 -6.15 18.98 7.29
N MET A 516 -7.21 19.65 7.77
CA MET A 516 -7.21 21.08 8.10
C MET A 516 -6.72 21.98 6.95
N ASP A 517 -7.06 21.57 5.74
CA ASP A 517 -6.61 22.19 4.49
C ASP A 517 -5.07 22.23 4.31
N TYR A 518 -4.35 21.32 4.96
CA TYR A 518 -2.92 21.09 4.78
C TYR A 518 -2.64 19.67 4.29
N TRP A 519 -2.69 19.45 2.97
CA TRP A 519 -2.39 18.14 2.38
C TRP A 519 -1.26 18.19 1.38
#